data_AF-A0AAU0PAB5-F1
#
_entry.id   AF-A0AAU0PAB5-F1
#
_cell.length_a   1.000
_cell.length_b   1.000
_cell.length_c   1.000
_cell.angle_alpha   90.00
_cell.angle_beta   90.00
_cell.angle_gamma   90.00
#
_symmetry.space_group_name_H-M   'P 1'
#
loop_
_entity.id
_entity.type
_entity.pdbx_description
1 polymer ?
#
loop_
_entity_poly.entity_id
_entity_poly.type
_entity_poly.pdbx_seq_one_letter_code
_entity_poly.pdbx_strand_id
1 'polypeptide(L)'
;MNIDFFQDVETIILKDKLGRFLGVDEDFVYTFQDVVKLSGHSCPTVAGAYLMTIKALKELYKDELPVRGEIRVELRDSKSSGTTGVLANVASFITGAKEEDGFKGLQGQYFRNNLLKYEAPIKGDMRFTRVDNQEKVEVLYDLSNISLSGFDGSLMQKGLQKIATKEELEIFGSAWQKRVSEILLKYKDEVIKFI
;
A
#
# COMPACT_ATOMS: atom_id res chain seq x y z
N MET A 1 5.27 -3.22 22.70
CA MET A 1 4.82 -4.03 21.55
C MET A 1 5.74 -3.63 20.40
N ASN A 2 6.32 -4.53 19.59
CA ASN A 2 7.36 -4.12 18.62
C ASN A 2 6.84 -3.38 17.38
N ILE A 3 5.78 -2.58 17.54
CA ILE A 3 5.05 -1.87 16.49
C ILE A 3 4.97 -0.37 16.73
N ASP A 4 5.63 0.15 17.78
CA ASP A 4 5.58 1.57 18.13
C ASP A 4 6.05 2.47 16.97
N PHE A 5 6.93 1.94 16.11
CA PHE A 5 7.42 2.62 14.91
C PHE A 5 6.34 2.94 13.86
N PHE A 6 5.13 2.36 13.95
CA PHE A 6 4.04 2.66 13.01
C PHE A 6 3.67 4.15 13.01
N GLN A 7 3.83 4.83 14.15
CA GLN A 7 3.55 6.26 14.29
C GLN A 7 4.60 7.14 13.58
N ASP A 8 5.79 6.59 13.32
CA ASP A 8 6.89 7.29 12.65
C ASP A 8 6.82 7.14 11.13
N VAL A 9 5.94 6.27 10.64
CA VAL A 9 5.71 6.08 9.21
C VAL A 9 4.89 7.24 8.68
N GLU A 10 5.33 7.81 7.56
CA GLU A 10 4.62 8.89 6.88
C GLU A 10 3.13 8.54 6.61
N THR A 11 2.24 9.48 6.91
CA THR A 11 0.80 9.36 6.66
C THR A 11 0.44 9.84 5.25
N ILE A 12 -0.67 9.34 4.71
CA ILE A 12 -1.24 9.82 3.45
C ILE A 12 -2.48 10.64 3.76
N ILE A 13 -2.56 11.85 3.22
CA ILE A 13 -3.72 12.73 3.32
C ILE A 13 -4.31 12.89 1.92
N LEU A 14 -5.62 12.65 1.78
CA LEU A 14 -6.35 12.85 0.53
C LEU A 14 -7.61 13.68 0.76
N LYS A 15 -7.92 14.58 -0.17
CA LYS A 15 -9.25 15.20 -0.25
C LYS A 15 -10.27 14.16 -0.67
N ASP A 16 -11.43 14.10 -0.02
CA ASP A 16 -12.55 13.25 -0.48
C ASP A 16 -13.81 14.10 -0.74
N LYS A 17 -14.00 14.45 -2.02
CA LYS A 17 -15.16 15.24 -2.46
C LYS A 17 -16.50 14.54 -2.18
N LEU A 18 -16.54 13.20 -2.21
CA LEU A 18 -17.73 12.42 -1.89
C LEU A 18 -17.98 12.41 -0.38
N GLY A 19 -16.93 12.16 0.41
CA GLY A 19 -16.96 12.23 1.86
C GLY A 19 -17.49 13.58 2.33
N ARG A 20 -16.95 14.67 1.80
CA ARG A 20 -17.43 16.03 2.06
C ARG A 20 -18.88 16.22 1.68
N PHE A 21 -19.29 15.81 0.49
CA PHE A 21 -20.67 15.94 0.02
C PHE A 21 -21.67 15.19 0.89
N LEU A 22 -21.28 14.02 1.40
CA LEU A 22 -22.10 13.18 2.29
C LEU A 22 -22.01 13.58 3.77
N GLY A 23 -21.23 14.61 4.12
CA GLY A 23 -21.08 15.08 5.50
C GLY A 23 -20.22 14.19 6.40
N VAL A 24 -19.25 13.45 5.83
CA VAL A 24 -18.30 12.62 6.59
C VAL A 24 -17.10 13.47 7.03
N ASP A 25 -16.15 13.70 6.13
CA ASP A 25 -14.97 14.53 6.35
C ASP A 25 -14.51 15.11 5.01
N GLU A 26 -13.79 16.23 5.04
CA GLU A 26 -13.21 16.84 3.84
C GLU A 26 -11.91 16.14 3.41
N ASP A 27 -11.05 15.83 4.38
CA ASP A 27 -9.76 15.19 4.18
C ASP A 27 -9.71 13.87 4.96
N PHE A 28 -9.20 12.83 4.32
CA PHE A 28 -9.03 11.50 4.90
C PHE A 28 -7.55 11.26 5.16
N VAL A 29 -7.22 10.90 6.40
CA VAL A 29 -5.86 10.56 6.82
C VAL A 29 -5.74 9.05 6.93
N TYR A 30 -4.77 8.48 6.23
CA TYR A 30 -4.44 7.05 6.28
C TYR A 30 -3.08 6.87 6.93
N THR A 31 -3.04 6.05 7.97
CA THR A 31 -1.80 5.64 8.63
C THR A 31 -1.38 4.25 8.18
N PHE A 32 -0.11 3.88 8.41
CA PHE A 32 0.31 2.50 8.21
C PHE A 32 -0.48 1.52 9.10
N GLN A 33 -0.88 1.94 10.30
CA GLN A 33 -1.70 1.12 11.19
C GLN A 33 -3.07 0.79 10.57
N ASP A 34 -3.70 1.71 9.83
CA ASP A 34 -4.96 1.45 9.14
C ASP A 34 -4.79 0.41 8.03
N VAL A 35 -3.66 0.46 7.33
CA VAL A 35 -3.30 -0.54 6.32
C VAL A 35 -3.01 -1.91 6.95
N VAL A 36 -2.41 -1.95 8.14
CA VAL A 36 -2.22 -3.18 8.91
C VAL A 36 -3.57 -3.75 9.35
N LYS A 37 -4.52 -2.92 9.80
CA LYS A 37 -5.89 -3.35 10.13
C LYS A 37 -6.61 -3.91 8.90
N LEU A 38 -6.48 -3.26 7.74
CA LEU A 38 -7.01 -3.75 6.47
C LEU A 38 -6.43 -5.12 6.10
N SER A 39 -5.11 -5.28 6.24
CA SER A 39 -4.40 -6.49 5.80
C SER A 39 -4.44 -7.62 6.84
N GLY A 40 -4.86 -7.31 8.07
CA GLY A 40 -4.82 -8.21 9.23
C GLY A 40 -3.42 -8.45 9.80
N HIS A 41 -2.36 -7.97 9.14
CA HIS A 41 -0.98 -8.16 9.56
C HIS A 41 -0.04 -7.12 8.91
N SER A 42 1.15 -6.99 9.50
CA SER A 42 2.26 -6.17 8.99
C SER A 42 3.29 -7.09 8.34
N CYS A 43 3.57 -6.89 7.04
CA CYS A 43 4.59 -7.65 6.30
C CYS A 43 5.29 -6.78 5.24
N PRO A 44 6.43 -7.23 4.70
CA PRO A 44 7.19 -6.49 3.68
C PRO A 44 6.35 -6.05 2.47
N THR A 45 5.46 -6.90 1.98
CA THR A 45 4.57 -6.59 0.85
C THR A 45 3.60 -5.46 1.17
N VAL A 46 2.98 -5.49 2.36
CA VAL A 46 2.05 -4.43 2.80
C VAL A 46 2.79 -3.10 2.96
N ALA A 47 4.01 -3.13 3.51
CA ALA A 47 4.89 -1.98 3.59
C ALA A 47 5.25 -1.42 2.21
N GLY A 48 5.64 -2.29 1.28
CA GLY A 48 5.94 -1.92 -0.11
C GLY A 48 4.75 -1.29 -0.81
N ALA A 49 3.55 -1.85 -0.67
CA ALA A 49 2.32 -1.31 -1.25
C ALA A 49 1.99 0.09 -0.72
N TYR A 50 2.16 0.29 0.59
CA TYR A 50 1.94 1.58 1.23
C TYR A 50 2.95 2.63 0.74
N LEU A 51 4.24 2.29 0.69
CA LEU A 51 5.29 3.17 0.17
C LEU A 51 5.11 3.50 -1.32
N MET A 52 4.79 2.50 -2.15
CA MET A 52 4.47 2.70 -3.57
C MET A 52 3.33 3.71 -3.72
N THR A 53 2.29 3.59 -2.89
CA THR A 53 1.16 4.52 -2.89
C THR A 53 1.58 5.93 -2.46
N ILE A 54 2.34 6.09 -1.36
CA ILE A 54 2.88 7.39 -0.94
C ILE A 54 3.67 8.06 -2.08
N LYS A 55 4.63 7.32 -2.65
CA LYS A 55 5.55 7.83 -3.67
C LYS A 55 4.82 8.20 -4.94
N ALA A 56 3.92 7.34 -5.40
CA ALA A 56 3.12 7.62 -6.57
C ALA A 56 2.23 8.86 -6.37
N LEU A 57 1.52 8.98 -5.25
CA LEU A 57 0.65 10.13 -5.00
C LEU A 57 1.42 11.45 -4.92
N LYS A 58 2.56 11.46 -4.23
CA LYS A 58 3.44 12.63 -4.17
C LYS A 58 3.97 13.03 -5.54
N GLU A 59 4.42 12.07 -6.32
CA GLU A 59 4.95 12.36 -7.67
C GLU A 59 3.84 12.86 -8.59
N LEU A 60 2.63 12.32 -8.45
CA LEU A 60 1.49 12.60 -9.31
C LEU A 60 0.79 13.93 -9.01
N TYR A 61 0.78 14.37 -7.74
CA TYR A 61 0.13 15.61 -7.33
C TYR A 61 1.10 16.74 -6.94
N LYS A 62 2.40 16.44 -6.77
CA LYS A 62 3.44 17.40 -6.40
C LYS A 62 3.06 18.18 -5.13
N ASP A 63 2.74 19.45 -5.28
CA ASP A 63 2.37 20.35 -4.18
C ASP A 63 0.86 20.36 -3.88
N GLU A 64 0.05 19.64 -4.67
CA GLU A 64 -1.38 19.50 -4.47
C GLU A 64 -1.71 18.29 -3.56
N LEU A 65 -2.83 18.38 -2.84
CA LEU A 65 -3.37 17.21 -2.15
C LEU A 65 -4.04 16.25 -3.15
N PRO A 66 -3.71 14.96 -3.14
CA PRO A 66 -4.40 13.95 -3.93
C PRO A 66 -5.89 13.91 -3.66
N VAL A 67 -6.69 13.64 -4.71
CA VAL A 67 -8.15 13.55 -4.59
C VAL A 67 -8.59 12.10 -4.65
N ARG A 68 -9.16 11.61 -3.55
CA ARG A 68 -9.65 10.25 -3.41
C ARG A 68 -10.71 9.97 -4.48
N GLY A 69 -10.50 8.87 -5.19
CA GLY A 69 -11.22 8.32 -6.34
C GLY A 69 -11.26 9.19 -7.59
N GLU A 70 -10.31 10.12 -7.72
CA GLU A 70 -9.92 10.70 -9.02
C GLU A 70 -8.57 10.13 -9.49
N ILE A 71 -8.24 8.92 -9.00
CA ILE A 71 -7.00 8.21 -9.27
C ILE A 71 -7.36 6.81 -9.75
N ARG A 72 -6.91 6.47 -10.95
CA ARG A 72 -6.93 5.10 -11.46
C ARG A 72 -5.67 4.39 -11.00
N VAL A 73 -5.81 3.15 -10.55
CA VAL A 73 -4.74 2.25 -10.13
C VAL A 73 -4.75 1.03 -11.03
N GLU A 74 -3.61 0.70 -11.60
CA GLU A 74 -3.46 -0.39 -12.56
C GLU A 74 -2.30 -1.29 -12.14
N LEU A 75 -2.55 -2.60 -12.04
CA LEU A 75 -1.55 -3.59 -11.65
C LEU A 75 -1.07 -4.36 -12.87
N ARG A 76 0.23 -4.69 -12.90
CA ARG A 76 0.83 -5.44 -14.01
C ARG A 76 0.26 -6.84 -14.15
N ASP A 77 0.16 -7.54 -13.03
CA ASP A 77 -0.15 -8.96 -13.00
C ASP A 77 -1.64 -9.19 -12.70
N SER A 78 -2.10 -10.43 -12.83
CA SER A 78 -3.47 -10.81 -12.50
C SER A 78 -3.72 -10.75 -10.99
N LYS A 79 -4.99 -10.59 -10.58
CA LYS A 79 -5.41 -10.46 -9.18
C LYS A 79 -4.95 -11.63 -8.30
N SER A 80 -4.93 -12.85 -8.84
CA SER A 80 -4.52 -14.07 -8.15
C SER A 80 -3.01 -14.35 -8.21
N SER A 81 -2.25 -13.55 -8.96
CA SER A 81 -0.81 -13.75 -9.10
C SER A 81 -0.07 -13.24 -7.86
N GLY A 82 0.71 -14.12 -7.24
CA GLY A 82 1.63 -13.78 -6.14
C GLY A 82 1.00 -12.85 -5.10
N THR A 83 1.60 -11.67 -4.93
CA THR A 83 1.17 -10.64 -3.98
C THR A 83 0.32 -9.54 -4.59
N THR A 84 -0.08 -9.64 -5.86
CA THR A 84 -0.77 -8.57 -6.60
C THR A 84 -2.07 -8.13 -5.92
N GLY A 85 -2.86 -9.08 -5.43
CA GLY A 85 -4.06 -8.76 -4.65
C GLY A 85 -3.77 -7.97 -3.36
N VAL A 86 -2.63 -8.21 -2.71
CA VAL A 86 -2.21 -7.44 -1.52
C VAL A 86 -1.89 -6.01 -1.91
N LEU A 87 -1.12 -5.81 -2.99
CA LEU A 87 -0.78 -4.48 -3.50
C LEU A 87 -2.05 -3.69 -3.85
N ALA A 88 -2.94 -4.33 -4.61
CA ALA A 88 -4.20 -3.77 -5.04
C ALA A 88 -5.11 -3.39 -3.86
N ASN A 89 -5.22 -4.23 -2.84
CA ASN A 89 -6.05 -3.96 -1.66
C ASN A 89 -5.61 -2.69 -0.93
N VAL A 90 -4.29 -2.52 -0.70
CA VAL A 90 -3.75 -1.34 -0.04
C VAL A 90 -4.00 -0.08 -0.86
N ALA A 91 -3.59 -0.08 -2.14
CA ALA A 91 -3.76 1.07 -3.01
C ALA A 91 -5.25 1.44 -3.20
N SER A 92 -6.12 0.43 -3.35
CA SER A 92 -7.58 0.59 -3.46
C SER A 92 -8.21 1.20 -2.21
N PHE A 93 -7.78 0.78 -1.03
CA PHE A 93 -8.30 1.29 0.24
C PHE A 93 -8.05 2.79 0.39
N ILE A 94 -6.81 3.21 0.12
CA ILE A 94 -6.34 4.59 0.24
C ILE A 94 -6.94 5.47 -0.85
N THR A 95 -6.80 5.08 -2.11
CA THR A 95 -7.23 5.90 -3.27
C THR A 95 -8.72 5.83 -3.54
N GLY A 96 -9.44 4.85 -2.97
CA GLY A 96 -10.84 4.60 -3.31
C GLY A 96 -11.05 3.96 -4.69
N ALA A 97 -9.98 3.64 -5.43
CA ALA A 97 -10.09 2.98 -6.73
C ALA A 97 -10.59 1.54 -6.58
N LYS A 98 -11.71 1.18 -7.21
CA LYS A 98 -12.32 -0.15 -7.18
C LYS A 98 -12.50 -0.72 -8.58
N GLU A 99 -12.72 -2.03 -8.65
CA GLU A 99 -13.11 -2.71 -9.89
C GLU A 99 -14.57 -2.33 -10.22
N GLU A 100 -15.30 -3.18 -10.94
CA GLU A 100 -16.71 -2.93 -11.26
C GLU A 100 -17.64 -2.86 -10.02
N ASP A 101 -17.20 -3.43 -8.90
CA ASP A 101 -17.91 -3.50 -7.61
C ASP A 101 -17.88 -2.18 -6.82
N GLY A 102 -17.14 -1.18 -7.29
CA GLY A 102 -17.07 0.13 -6.65
C GLY A 102 -18.37 0.91 -6.64
N PHE A 103 -18.39 1.98 -5.86
CA PHE A 103 -19.50 2.94 -5.85
C PHE A 103 -19.71 3.54 -7.26
N LYS A 104 -20.93 3.43 -7.78
CA LYS A 104 -21.31 3.86 -9.14
C LYS A 104 -21.52 5.36 -9.28
N GLY A 105 -21.28 6.13 -8.22
CA GLY A 105 -21.47 7.57 -8.21
C GLY A 105 -22.93 8.01 -8.01
N LEU A 106 -23.12 9.33 -7.97
CA LEU A 106 -24.42 10.00 -7.85
C LEU A 106 -24.54 10.98 -9.02
N GLN A 107 -25.56 10.80 -9.88
CA GLN A 107 -25.83 11.69 -11.01
C GLN A 107 -24.59 12.03 -11.87
N GLY A 108 -23.74 11.03 -12.13
CA GLY A 108 -22.53 11.23 -12.95
C GLY A 108 -21.32 11.81 -12.19
N GLN A 109 -21.35 11.85 -10.87
CA GLN A 109 -20.26 12.34 -10.02
C GLN A 109 -19.78 11.25 -9.05
N TYR A 110 -18.56 11.41 -8.51
CA TYR A 110 -18.03 10.62 -7.39
C TYR A 110 -17.88 9.11 -7.65
N PHE A 111 -17.62 8.70 -8.89
CA PHE A 111 -17.37 7.29 -9.19
C PHE A 111 -16.17 6.74 -8.41
N ARG A 112 -16.27 5.47 -8.01
CA ARG A 112 -15.16 4.68 -7.46
C ARG A 112 -14.93 3.40 -8.26
N ASN A 113 -15.94 2.96 -9.01
CA ASN A 113 -15.85 1.77 -9.85
C ASN A 113 -15.00 1.99 -11.11
N ASN A 114 -14.47 0.89 -11.66
CA ASN A 114 -13.66 0.86 -12.87
C ASN A 114 -12.35 1.69 -12.80
N LEU A 115 -11.91 2.03 -11.60
CA LEU A 115 -10.66 2.73 -11.36
C LEU A 115 -9.52 1.79 -10.97
N LEU A 116 -9.82 0.54 -10.58
CA LEU A 116 -8.83 -0.50 -10.35
C LEU A 116 -8.84 -1.48 -11.51
N LYS A 117 -7.67 -1.75 -12.11
CA LYS A 117 -7.50 -2.72 -13.19
C LYS A 117 -6.28 -3.60 -12.92
N TYR A 118 -6.35 -4.84 -13.38
CA TYR A 118 -5.25 -5.80 -13.35
C TYR A 118 -4.80 -6.10 -14.76
N GLU A 119 -3.69 -6.83 -14.91
CA GLU A 119 -3.15 -7.26 -16.21
C GLU A 119 -2.88 -6.08 -17.15
N ALA A 120 -2.49 -4.94 -16.57
CA ALA A 120 -2.15 -3.76 -17.34
C ALA A 120 -0.79 -3.94 -18.03
N PRO A 121 -0.62 -3.46 -19.27
CA PRO A 121 0.64 -3.55 -20.00
C PRO A 121 1.65 -2.50 -19.47
N ILE A 122 2.17 -2.74 -18.27
CA ILE A 122 3.11 -1.88 -17.55
C ILE A 122 4.36 -2.69 -17.16
N LYS A 123 5.47 -2.00 -16.89
CA LYS A 123 6.75 -2.62 -16.48
C LYS A 123 6.88 -2.72 -14.97
N GLY A 124 6.51 -1.66 -14.23
CA GLY A 124 6.43 -1.63 -12.78
C GLY A 124 5.30 -2.50 -12.23
N ASP A 125 5.19 -2.57 -10.90
CA ASP A 125 4.15 -3.38 -10.26
C ASP A 125 2.79 -2.66 -10.27
N MET A 126 2.80 -1.33 -10.12
CA MET A 126 1.60 -0.49 -10.13
C MET A 126 1.79 0.78 -10.95
N ARG A 127 0.73 1.22 -11.63
CA ARG A 127 0.61 2.55 -12.24
C ARG A 127 -0.54 3.31 -11.62
N PHE A 128 -0.31 4.57 -11.31
CA PHE A 128 -1.31 5.52 -10.84
C PHE A 128 -1.54 6.55 -11.93
N THR A 129 -2.79 6.85 -12.26
CA THR A 129 -3.14 7.83 -13.29
C THR A 129 -4.22 8.76 -12.76
N ARG A 130 -4.00 10.07 -12.86
CA ARG A 130 -5.02 11.07 -12.55
C ARG A 130 -6.15 11.00 -13.58
N VAL A 131 -7.38 11.02 -13.11
CA VAL A 131 -8.55 10.95 -14.00
C VAL A 131 -8.81 12.29 -14.70
N ASP A 132 -8.45 13.42 -14.08
CA ASP A 132 -8.71 14.76 -14.62
C ASP A 132 -7.75 15.15 -15.77
N ASN A 133 -6.46 14.85 -15.65
CA ASN A 133 -5.43 15.28 -16.60
C ASN A 133 -4.67 14.14 -17.30
N GLN A 134 -4.91 12.88 -16.91
CA GLN A 134 -4.24 11.67 -17.44
C GLN A 134 -2.73 11.60 -17.20
N GLU A 135 -2.17 12.48 -16.36
CA GLU A 135 -0.81 12.29 -15.86
C GLU A 135 -0.73 10.96 -15.12
N LYS A 136 0.41 10.30 -15.25
CA LYS A 136 0.61 8.95 -14.74
C LYS A 136 2.02 8.75 -14.24
N VAL A 137 2.13 7.93 -13.21
CA VAL A 137 3.38 7.50 -12.62
C VAL A 137 3.34 5.99 -12.44
N GLU A 138 4.46 5.34 -12.77
CA GLU A 138 4.63 3.90 -12.65
C GLU A 138 5.69 3.62 -11.59
N VAL A 139 5.39 2.69 -10.68
CA VAL A 139 6.24 2.37 -9.53
C VAL A 139 6.50 0.87 -9.45
N LEU A 140 7.72 0.53 -9.05
CA LEU A 140 8.21 -0.83 -8.81
C LEU A 140 8.69 -0.92 -7.36
N TYR A 141 8.32 -2.01 -6.68
CA TYR A 141 8.86 -2.33 -5.36
C TYR A 141 9.96 -3.38 -5.48
N ASP A 142 11.18 -3.03 -5.06
CA ASP A 142 12.35 -3.87 -5.24
C ASP A 142 13.19 -3.96 -3.96
N LEU A 143 13.35 -5.20 -3.47
CA LEU A 143 14.18 -5.52 -2.31
C LEU A 143 15.51 -6.19 -2.69
N SER A 144 15.83 -6.39 -3.97
CA SER A 144 16.95 -7.23 -4.41
C SER A 144 18.30 -6.80 -3.84
N ASN A 145 18.48 -5.50 -3.60
CA ASN A 145 19.72 -4.90 -3.12
C ASN A 145 19.66 -4.50 -1.64
N ILE A 146 18.60 -4.89 -0.92
CA ILE A 146 18.40 -4.53 0.48
C ILE A 146 18.68 -5.72 1.38
N SER A 147 19.59 -5.51 2.34
CA SER A 147 19.85 -6.47 3.41
C SER A 147 19.01 -6.11 4.64
N LEU A 148 17.92 -6.84 4.84
CA LEU A 148 17.04 -6.68 6.01
C LEU A 148 17.59 -7.47 7.19
N SER A 149 17.72 -6.83 8.34
CA SER A 149 18.44 -7.41 9.47
C SER A 149 17.60 -8.38 10.31
N GLY A 150 18.29 -9.33 10.94
CA GLY A 150 17.77 -10.13 12.05
C GLY A 150 16.78 -11.24 11.69
N PHE A 151 16.54 -11.52 10.40
CA PHE A 151 15.62 -12.59 10.02
C PHE A 151 16.27 -13.97 10.08
N ASP A 152 15.73 -14.85 10.92
CA ASP A 152 16.03 -16.27 10.89
C ASP A 152 14.84 -17.05 10.29
N GLY A 153 15.05 -17.57 9.07
CA GLY A 153 14.04 -18.38 8.38
C GLY A 153 13.71 -19.69 9.08
N SER A 154 14.62 -20.22 9.92
CA SER A 154 14.39 -21.46 10.68
C SER A 154 13.32 -21.28 11.75
N LEU A 155 13.25 -20.12 12.41
CA LEU A 155 12.21 -19.80 13.38
C LEU A 155 10.83 -19.71 12.72
N MET A 156 10.78 -19.17 11.50
CA MET A 156 9.55 -19.17 10.70
C MET A 156 9.06 -20.60 10.45
N GLN A 157 9.95 -21.49 10.01
CA GLN A 157 9.61 -22.90 9.74
C GLN A 157 9.13 -23.61 11.00
N LYS A 158 9.82 -23.45 12.13
CA LYS A 158 9.40 -24.00 13.42
C LYS A 158 8.03 -23.49 13.85
N GLY A 159 7.77 -22.18 13.67
CA GLY A 159 6.47 -21.58 13.97
C GLY A 159 5.34 -22.15 13.12
N LEU A 160 5.56 -22.29 11.80
CA LEU A 160 4.60 -22.90 10.87
C LEU A 160 4.31 -24.38 11.19
N GLN A 161 5.33 -25.11 11.65
CA GLN A 161 5.21 -26.50 12.11
C GLN A 161 4.64 -26.62 13.52
N LYS A 162 4.39 -25.50 14.22
CA LYS A 162 3.90 -25.44 15.61
C LYS A 162 4.82 -26.12 16.63
N ILE A 163 6.13 -26.16 16.35
CA ILE A 163 7.15 -26.74 17.23
C ILE A 163 8.05 -25.68 17.88
N ALA A 164 7.87 -24.40 17.52
CA ALA A 164 8.61 -23.31 18.14
C ALA A 164 8.20 -23.10 19.60
N THR A 165 9.16 -22.79 20.46
CA THR A 165 8.89 -22.32 21.82
C THR A 165 8.28 -20.92 21.81
N LYS A 166 7.71 -20.49 22.95
CA LYS A 166 7.21 -19.12 23.11
C LYS A 166 8.30 -18.07 22.85
N GLU A 167 9.50 -18.30 23.39
CA GLU A 167 10.65 -17.40 23.22
C GLU A 167 11.09 -17.32 21.75
N GLU A 168 11.14 -18.46 21.05
CA GLU A 168 11.45 -18.49 19.61
C GLU A 168 10.44 -17.69 18.78
N LEU A 169 9.15 -17.77 19.11
CA LEU A 169 8.10 -16.98 18.47
C LEU A 169 8.21 -15.47 18.77
N GLU A 170 8.60 -15.10 19.99
CA GLU A 170 8.85 -13.71 20.37
C GLU A 170 10.05 -13.12 19.62
N ILE A 171 11.14 -13.89 19.49
CA ILE A 171 12.32 -13.52 18.69
C ILE A 171 11.92 -13.35 17.22
N PHE A 172 11.20 -14.31 16.65
CA PHE A 172 10.70 -14.24 15.28
C PHE A 172 9.82 -13.01 15.05
N GLY A 173 8.86 -12.75 15.94
CA GLY A 173 7.96 -11.60 15.84
C GLY A 173 8.70 -10.27 15.91
N SER A 174 9.68 -10.17 16.81
CA SER A 174 10.56 -8.99 16.96
C SER A 174 11.39 -8.74 15.69
N ALA A 175 12.03 -9.78 15.18
CA ALA A 175 12.79 -9.72 13.93
C ALA A 175 11.89 -9.34 12.74
N TRP A 176 10.70 -9.92 12.64
CA TRP A 176 9.76 -9.63 11.57
C TRP A 176 9.36 -8.15 11.54
N GLN A 177 8.97 -7.60 12.69
CA GLN A 177 8.60 -6.18 12.76
C GLN A 177 9.80 -5.26 12.50
N LYS A 178 11.00 -5.64 12.94
CA LYS A 178 12.23 -4.89 12.61
C LYS A 178 12.47 -4.79 11.10
N ARG A 179 12.28 -5.88 10.35
CA ARG A 179 12.38 -5.85 8.88
C ARG A 179 11.38 -4.87 8.26
N VAL A 180 10.14 -4.88 8.74
CA VAL A 180 9.10 -3.97 8.23
C VAL A 180 9.44 -2.52 8.55
N SER A 181 9.94 -2.26 9.76
CA SER A 181 10.44 -0.95 10.17
C SER A 181 11.60 -0.47 9.28
N GLU A 182 12.58 -1.32 8.98
CA GLU A 182 13.69 -0.98 8.09
C GLU A 182 13.21 -0.61 6.68
N ILE A 183 12.23 -1.33 6.13
CA ILE A 183 11.64 -0.99 4.83
C ILE A 183 10.98 0.39 4.88
N LEU A 184 10.15 0.66 5.91
CA LEU A 184 9.33 1.86 5.99
C LEU A 184 10.07 3.12 6.41
N LEU A 185 11.13 2.99 7.21
CA LEU A 185 11.81 4.12 7.82
C LEU A 185 13.23 4.32 7.28
N LYS A 186 13.97 3.23 7.05
CA LYS A 186 15.38 3.29 6.64
C LYS A 186 15.54 3.26 5.13
N TYR A 187 14.88 2.32 4.46
CA TYR A 187 15.08 2.02 3.04
C TYR A 187 13.96 2.55 2.13
N LYS A 188 13.06 3.40 2.67
CA LYS A 188 11.85 3.87 1.99
C LYS A 188 12.07 4.52 0.63
N ASP A 189 13.24 5.14 0.42
CA ASP A 189 13.62 5.81 -0.81
C ASP A 189 14.37 4.90 -1.79
N GLU A 190 14.89 3.76 -1.31
CA GLU A 190 15.71 2.82 -2.09
C GLU A 190 14.87 1.66 -2.64
N VAL A 191 13.81 1.29 -1.93
CA VAL A 191 12.93 0.16 -2.28
C VAL A 191 11.87 0.49 -3.32
N ILE A 192 11.63 1.78 -3.60
CA ILE A 192 10.64 2.22 -4.58
C ILE A 192 11.35 2.88 -5.75
N LYS A 193 11.10 2.37 -6.96
CA LYS A 193 11.66 2.91 -8.20
C LYS A 193 10.54 3.44 -9.08
N PHE A 194 10.75 4.63 -9.65
CA PHE A 194 9.92 5.13 -10.75
C PHE A 194 10.42 4.53 -12.07
N ILE A 195 9.49 4.19 -12.97
CA ILE A 195 9.76 3.54 -14.26
C ILE A 195 9.42 4.45 -15.43
#